data_AF-A0A0B1S7F4-F1
#
_entry.id   AF-A0A0B1S7F4-F1
#
_cell.length_a   1.000
_cell.length_b   1.000
_cell.length_c   1.000
_cell.angle_alpha   90.00
_cell.angle_beta   90.00
_cell.angle_gamma   90.00
#
_symmetry.space_group_name_H-M   'P 1'
#
loop_
_entity.id
_entity.type
_entity.pdbx_description
1 polymer ?
#
loop_
_entity_poly.entity_id
_entity_poly.type
_entity_poly.pdbx_seq_one_letter_code
_entity_poly.pdbx_strand_id
1 'polypeptide(L)'
;MRLLVLIASVGLVGAIPVDNGVEGEPEIECGPSSITVNFNTRNPFEGHVYVKGLYDQAGCRSDDGGRQVAGIELPFDQCNTARTRSLNPRGVFVSTTVVISFHPQFVTKVDRAYRIQCFYMEADKTVSTQIEVSELTTAFQTQVVPMPICKYEILDGGPTGAPIHFATIGQQVYHKWTCDSETTDTFCAVVHSCTVDDGNGDTVQILNEEGCALDKFLLNNLEYPTDLMAGQEAHVYKYADRSVRRV
;
A
#
# COMPACT_ATOMS: atom_id res chain seq x y z
N MET A 1 -1.05 -41.13 65.32
CA MET A 1 -0.49 -40.90 63.97
C MET A 1 -1.63 -40.99 62.96
N ARG A 2 -2.27 -39.87 62.57
CA ARG A 2 -3.28 -39.85 61.48
C ARG A 2 -2.78 -38.86 60.44
N LEU A 3 -2.35 -39.38 59.30
CA LEU A 3 -1.84 -38.62 58.17
C LEU A 3 -3.05 -38.10 57.38
N LEU A 4 -3.32 -36.80 57.43
CA LEU A 4 -4.30 -36.13 56.59
C LEU A 4 -3.64 -35.86 55.23
N VAL A 5 -4.05 -36.60 54.20
CA VAL A 5 -3.63 -36.37 52.82
C VAL A 5 -4.51 -35.24 52.26
N LEU A 6 -3.94 -34.04 52.15
CA LEU A 6 -4.53 -32.93 51.41
C LEU A 6 -4.32 -33.19 49.91
N ILE A 7 -5.39 -33.60 49.23
CA ILE A 7 -5.41 -33.73 47.77
C ILE A 7 -5.50 -32.31 47.20
N ALA A 8 -4.37 -31.78 46.74
CA ALA A 8 -4.34 -30.54 45.98
C ALA A 8 -4.83 -30.83 44.56
N SER A 9 -6.05 -30.42 44.24
CA SER A 9 -6.57 -30.40 42.87
C SER A 9 -5.80 -29.34 42.08
N VAL A 10 -4.78 -29.76 41.33
CA VAL A 10 -4.14 -28.92 40.32
C VAL A 10 -5.12 -28.81 39.15
N GLY A 11 -5.95 -27.77 39.16
CA GLY A 11 -6.76 -27.41 38.00
C GLY A 11 -5.83 -26.95 36.89
N LEU A 12 -5.81 -27.68 35.77
CA LEU A 12 -5.23 -27.16 34.53
C LEU A 12 -6.08 -25.95 34.10
N VAL A 13 -5.56 -24.75 34.32
CA VAL A 13 -6.12 -23.54 33.71
C VAL A 13 -5.67 -23.54 32.26
N GLY A 14 -6.45 -24.21 31.40
CA GLY A 14 -6.31 -24.05 29.96
C GLY A 14 -6.83 -22.67 29.58
N ALA A 15 -5.94 -21.72 29.31
CA ALA A 15 -6.33 -20.55 28.53
C ALA A 15 -6.81 -21.08 27.18
N ILE A 16 -8.11 -20.99 26.91
CA ILE A 16 -8.69 -21.41 25.64
C ILE A 16 -8.10 -20.47 24.59
N PRO A 17 -7.23 -20.93 23.67
CA PRO A 17 -6.79 -20.08 22.58
C PRO A 17 -8.02 -19.74 21.73
N VAL A 18 -8.24 -18.46 21.46
CA VAL A 18 -9.25 -18.04 20.50
C VAL A 18 -8.80 -18.55 19.12
N ASP A 19 -9.39 -19.66 18.67
CA ASP A 19 -9.13 -20.24 17.34
C ASP A 19 -9.94 -19.48 16.28
N ASN A 20 -9.66 -18.19 16.17
CA ASN A 20 -10.20 -17.33 15.13
C ASN A 20 -9.13 -16.36 14.64
N GLY A 21 -9.30 -15.85 13.43
CA GLY A 21 -8.36 -14.96 12.79
C GLY A 21 -8.93 -14.40 11.50
N VAL A 22 -8.25 -13.36 10.98
CA VAL A 22 -8.56 -12.78 9.67
C VAL A 22 -8.09 -13.74 8.58
N GLU A 23 -8.97 -14.04 7.63
CA GLU A 23 -8.65 -14.80 6.42
C GLU A 23 -8.34 -13.83 5.28
N GLY A 24 -7.11 -13.91 4.75
CA GLY A 24 -6.68 -13.08 3.62
C GLY A 24 -6.41 -11.62 3.97
N GLU A 25 -6.50 -10.77 2.94
CA GLU A 25 -6.36 -9.31 3.06
C GLU A 25 -7.74 -8.67 3.25
N PRO A 26 -7.83 -7.57 4.03
CA PRO A 26 -9.09 -6.86 4.21
C PRO A 26 -9.53 -6.13 2.93
N GLU A 27 -10.84 -6.08 2.71
CA GLU A 27 -11.44 -5.27 1.65
C GLU A 27 -11.53 -3.81 2.11
N ILE A 28 -11.03 -2.89 1.29
CA ILE A 28 -10.92 -1.46 1.62
C ILE A 28 -11.63 -0.65 0.55
N GLU A 29 -12.63 0.14 0.96
CA GLU A 29 -13.34 1.06 0.09
C GLU A 29 -13.04 2.51 0.50
N CYS A 30 -12.31 3.23 -0.36
CA CYS A 30 -11.96 4.64 -0.14
C CYS A 30 -13.08 5.54 -0.70
N GLY A 31 -14.06 5.87 0.13
CA GLY A 31 -15.16 6.79 -0.21
C GLY A 31 -14.74 8.27 -0.20
N PRO A 32 -15.64 9.18 -0.63
CA PRO A 32 -15.36 10.62 -0.65
C PRO A 32 -15.37 11.29 0.74
N SER A 33 -16.07 10.69 1.72
CA SER A 33 -16.24 11.24 3.08
C SER A 33 -15.84 10.27 4.19
N SER A 34 -15.69 8.98 3.88
CA SER A 34 -15.38 7.91 4.83
C SER A 34 -14.53 6.82 4.16
N ILE A 35 -13.80 6.05 4.96
CA ILE A 35 -13.13 4.81 4.54
C ILE A 35 -13.87 3.64 5.18
N THR A 36 -14.29 2.68 4.37
CA THR A 36 -14.92 1.45 4.84
C THR A 36 -13.92 0.30 4.76
N VAL A 37 -13.86 -0.50 5.83
CA VAL A 37 -12.92 -1.62 5.95
C VAL A 37 -13.68 -2.86 6.39
N ASN A 38 -13.55 -3.94 5.62
CA ASN A 38 -14.21 -5.20 5.87
C ASN A 38 -13.17 -6.32 6.05
N PHE A 39 -13.27 -7.04 7.16
CA PHE A 39 -12.44 -8.18 7.49
C PHE A 39 -13.23 -9.47 7.37
N ASN A 40 -12.74 -10.42 6.57
CA ASN A 40 -13.25 -11.78 6.57
C ASN A 40 -12.56 -12.57 7.68
N THR A 41 -13.34 -13.28 8.49
CA THR A 41 -12.86 -14.07 9.63
C THR A 41 -13.23 -15.53 9.47
N ARG A 42 -12.38 -16.43 9.96
CA ARG A 42 -12.54 -17.88 9.81
C ARG A 42 -13.82 -18.39 10.51
N ASN A 43 -14.07 -17.89 11.71
CA ASN A 43 -15.24 -18.20 12.53
C ASN A 43 -16.02 -16.91 12.82
N PRO A 44 -17.30 -16.98 13.23
CA PRO A 44 -18.07 -15.79 13.62
C PRO A 44 -17.25 -14.87 14.53
N PHE A 45 -17.10 -13.63 14.10
CA PHE A 45 -16.36 -12.61 14.80
C PHE A 45 -17.11 -12.22 16.08
N GLU A 46 -16.36 -12.14 17.17
CA GLU A 46 -16.82 -11.61 18.44
C GLU A 46 -15.68 -10.78 19.03
N GLY A 47 -15.84 -9.46 19.01
CA GLY A 47 -14.79 -8.55 19.43
C GLY A 47 -15.01 -7.15 18.89
N HIS A 48 -13.90 -6.43 18.72
CA HIS A 48 -13.93 -5.01 18.39
C HIS A 48 -13.03 -4.72 17.19
N VAL A 49 -13.53 -3.92 16.25
CA VAL A 49 -12.73 -3.29 15.19
C VAL A 49 -12.63 -1.81 15.50
N TYR A 50 -11.44 -1.23 15.59
CA TYR A 50 -11.28 0.16 16.01
C TYR A 50 -10.04 0.84 15.45
N VAL A 51 -10.04 2.16 15.46
CA VAL A 51 -8.85 2.95 15.09
C VAL A 51 -7.86 3.00 16.23
N LYS A 52 -6.60 2.70 15.94
CA LYS A 52 -5.49 2.72 16.92
C LYS A 52 -5.42 4.08 17.62
N GLY A 53 -5.57 4.08 18.94
CA GLY A 53 -5.52 5.28 19.78
C GLY A 53 -6.85 6.02 19.95
N LEU A 54 -7.93 5.55 19.32
CA LEU A 54 -9.27 6.15 19.41
C LEU A 54 -10.34 5.13 19.87
N TYR A 55 -9.94 4.10 20.62
CA TYR A 55 -10.85 3.05 21.10
C TYR A 55 -12.03 3.58 21.94
N ASP A 56 -11.81 4.67 22.69
CA ASP A 56 -12.84 5.28 23.55
C ASP A 56 -13.91 6.04 22.76
N GLN A 57 -13.68 6.31 21.47
CA GLN A 57 -14.63 7.00 20.61
C GLN A 57 -15.56 5.98 19.93
N ALA A 58 -16.85 6.03 20.27
CA ALA A 58 -17.86 5.13 19.71
C ALA A 58 -17.99 5.25 18.17
N GLY A 59 -17.68 6.40 17.59
CA GLY A 59 -17.69 6.59 16.12
C GLY A 59 -16.49 5.96 15.39
N CYS A 60 -15.46 5.55 16.12
CA CYS A 60 -14.22 4.97 15.56
C CYS A 60 -13.99 3.54 16.06
N ARG A 61 -15.06 2.92 16.57
CA ARG A 61 -15.12 1.55 17.05
C ARG A 61 -16.40 0.90 16.54
N SER A 62 -16.26 -0.33 16.07
CA SER A 62 -17.34 -1.21 15.67
C SER A 62 -17.29 -2.44 16.57
N ASP A 63 -18.33 -2.59 17.37
CA ASP A 63 -18.55 -3.75 18.23
C ASP A 63 -19.42 -4.74 17.42
N ASP A 64 -18.80 -5.39 16.43
CA ASP A 64 -19.50 -6.34 15.54
C ASP A 64 -19.46 -7.75 16.13
N GLY A 65 -20.53 -8.52 15.95
CA GLY A 65 -20.72 -9.78 16.66
C GLY A 65 -21.60 -10.78 15.91
N GLY A 66 -21.15 -12.03 15.85
CA GLY A 66 -21.94 -13.18 15.36
C GLY A 66 -21.98 -13.34 13.84
N ARG A 67 -21.24 -12.51 13.08
CA ARG A 67 -21.05 -12.63 11.63
C ARG A 67 -19.61 -13.00 11.31
N GLN A 68 -19.38 -13.68 10.18
CA GLN A 68 -18.03 -13.99 9.71
C GLN A 68 -17.32 -12.79 9.06
N VAL A 69 -18.01 -11.65 8.92
CA VAL A 69 -17.47 -10.41 8.39
C VAL A 69 -17.55 -9.37 9.49
N ALA A 70 -16.43 -8.71 9.78
CA ALA A 70 -16.35 -7.60 10.71
C ALA A 70 -16.03 -6.32 9.94
N GLY A 71 -16.88 -5.30 10.05
CA GLY A 71 -16.74 -4.06 9.30
C GLY A 71 -16.60 -2.82 10.18
N ILE A 72 -15.88 -1.81 9.70
CA ILE A 72 -15.92 -0.46 10.28
C ILE A 72 -15.94 0.60 9.18
N GLU A 73 -16.79 1.61 9.36
CA GLU A 73 -16.79 2.82 8.55
C GLU A 73 -16.09 3.94 9.35
N LEU A 74 -15.16 4.62 8.71
CA LEU A 74 -14.29 5.63 9.32
C LEU A 74 -14.54 7.01 8.69
N PRO A 75 -15.40 7.84 9.29
CA PRO A 75 -15.61 9.21 8.86
C PRO A 75 -14.33 10.06 9.02
N PHE A 76 -14.04 10.92 8.03
CA PHE A 76 -12.82 11.75 8.05
C PHE A 76 -12.83 12.89 9.06
N ASP A 77 -14.00 13.27 9.56
CA ASP A 77 -14.23 14.34 10.52
C ASP A 77 -14.01 13.88 11.96
N GLN A 78 -14.23 12.61 12.27
CA GLN A 78 -14.26 12.10 13.65
C GLN A 78 -13.04 11.24 14.00
N CYS A 79 -12.52 10.42 13.08
CA CYS A 79 -11.49 9.43 13.41
C CYS A 79 -10.04 9.86 13.18
N ASN A 80 -9.79 11.18 13.24
CA ASN A 80 -8.46 11.81 13.15
C ASN A 80 -7.53 11.18 12.09
N THR A 81 -8.06 10.99 10.87
CA THR A 81 -7.29 10.36 9.78
C THR A 81 -6.13 11.26 9.37
N ALA A 82 -4.93 10.69 9.30
CA ALA A 82 -3.72 11.43 9.01
C ALA A 82 -3.66 11.78 7.52
N ARG A 83 -3.60 13.07 7.19
CA ARG A 83 -3.59 13.57 5.81
C ARG A 83 -2.22 14.09 5.43
N THR A 84 -1.60 13.52 4.40
CA THR A 84 -0.30 13.94 3.87
C THR A 84 -0.49 14.41 2.43
N ARG A 85 -0.13 15.66 2.13
CA ARG A 85 -0.19 16.18 0.75
C ARG A 85 0.95 15.58 -0.08
N SER A 86 0.64 15.11 -1.27
CA SER A 86 1.59 14.68 -2.28
C SER A 86 1.63 15.73 -3.39
N LEU A 87 2.84 16.11 -3.78
CA LEU A 87 3.05 17.06 -4.88
C LEU A 87 3.13 16.36 -6.24
N ASN A 88 3.59 15.10 -6.26
CA ASN A 88 3.77 14.29 -7.46
C ASN A 88 3.46 12.81 -7.16
N PRO A 89 2.32 12.24 -7.63
CA PRO A 89 1.18 12.93 -8.25
C PRO A 89 0.47 13.87 -7.25
N ARG A 90 -0.13 14.95 -7.76
CA ARG A 90 -0.86 15.93 -6.94
C ARG A 90 -2.08 15.26 -6.29
N GLY A 91 -2.13 15.30 -4.97
CA GLY A 91 -3.22 14.71 -4.23
C GLY A 91 -2.95 14.65 -2.73
N VAL A 92 -3.78 13.90 -2.03
CA VAL A 92 -3.70 13.72 -0.58
C VAL A 92 -3.75 12.23 -0.24
N PHE A 93 -2.74 11.77 0.47
CA PHE A 93 -2.78 10.48 1.14
C PHE A 93 -3.52 10.62 2.46
N VAL A 94 -4.60 9.87 2.62
CA VAL A 94 -5.33 9.73 3.89
C VAL A 94 -4.96 8.37 4.45
N SER A 95 -4.34 8.38 5.63
CA SER A 95 -3.87 7.16 6.30
C SER A 95 -4.51 7.00 7.68
N THR A 96 -4.82 5.74 8.02
CA THR A 96 -5.36 5.36 9.32
C THR A 96 -4.87 3.97 9.70
N THR A 97 -4.83 3.65 10.99
CA THR A 97 -4.45 2.32 11.46
C THR A 97 -5.64 1.69 12.15
N VAL A 98 -6.14 0.59 11.57
CA VAL A 98 -7.28 -0.15 12.10
C VAL A 98 -6.79 -1.40 12.79
N VAL A 99 -7.32 -1.68 13.96
CA VAL A 99 -7.02 -2.85 14.78
C VAL A 99 -8.27 -3.70 14.86
N ILE A 100 -8.13 -4.99 14.55
CA ILE A 100 -9.16 -6.00 14.80
C ILE A 100 -8.73 -6.83 15.99
N SER A 101 -9.60 -6.87 17.00
CA SER A 101 -9.39 -7.63 18.23
C SER A 101 -10.50 -8.65 18.43
N PHE A 102 -10.11 -9.89 18.73
CA PHE A 102 -11.03 -11.03 18.91
C PHE A 102 -11.39 -11.28 20.38
N HIS A 103 -11.03 -10.38 21.29
CA HIS A 103 -11.38 -10.51 22.70
C HIS A 103 -11.95 -9.19 23.24
N PRO A 104 -13.08 -9.21 23.96
CA PRO A 104 -13.81 -8.00 24.36
C PRO A 104 -13.09 -7.07 25.36
N GLN A 105 -11.92 -7.46 25.89
CA GLN A 105 -11.25 -6.77 27.01
C GLN A 105 -9.72 -6.72 26.89
N PHE A 106 -9.11 -7.59 26.07
CA PHE A 106 -7.66 -7.72 26.02
C PHE A 106 -7.19 -7.86 24.58
N VAL A 107 -6.02 -7.30 24.29
CA VAL A 107 -5.36 -7.52 23.01
C VAL A 107 -4.66 -8.87 23.05
N THR A 108 -4.97 -9.75 22.12
CA THR A 108 -4.45 -11.13 22.08
C THR A 108 -3.46 -11.35 20.94
N LYS A 109 -2.83 -12.53 20.89
CA LYS A 109 -1.88 -12.90 19.83
C LYS A 109 -2.51 -12.96 18.43
N VAL A 110 -3.82 -13.17 18.35
CA VAL A 110 -4.54 -13.26 17.07
C VAL A 110 -4.96 -11.89 16.53
N ASP A 111 -4.84 -10.84 17.33
CA ASP A 111 -5.21 -9.48 16.95
C ASP A 111 -4.21 -8.91 15.95
N ARG A 112 -4.71 -8.12 15.00
CA ARG A 112 -3.90 -7.56 13.91
C ARG A 112 -4.16 -6.07 13.76
N ALA A 113 -3.12 -5.34 13.37
CA ALA A 113 -3.20 -3.92 13.06
C ALA A 113 -2.82 -3.72 11.59
N TYR A 114 -3.69 -3.04 10.84
CA TYR A 114 -3.50 -2.74 9.42
C TYR A 114 -3.37 -1.24 9.25
N ARG A 115 -2.29 -0.80 8.61
CA ARG A 115 -2.11 0.59 8.21
C ARG A 115 -2.69 0.77 6.81
N ILE A 116 -3.84 1.42 6.75
CA ILE A 116 -4.59 1.68 5.53
C ILE A 116 -4.18 3.05 4.99
N GLN A 117 -3.97 3.15 3.68
CA GLN A 117 -3.58 4.39 3.02
C GLN A 117 -4.33 4.52 1.69
N CYS A 118 -5.28 5.46 1.65
CA CYS A 118 -6.02 5.83 0.45
C CYS A 118 -5.36 7.05 -0.19
N PHE A 119 -5.24 7.07 -1.51
CA PHE A 119 -4.75 8.23 -2.25
C PHE A 119 -5.89 8.92 -2.99
N TYR A 120 -6.10 10.20 -2.71
CA TYR A 120 -7.09 11.05 -3.36
C TYR A 120 -6.38 12.00 -4.30
N MET A 121 -6.53 11.79 -5.60
CA MET A 121 -5.97 12.68 -6.62
C MET A 121 -6.70 14.02 -6.63
N GLU A 122 -5.94 15.12 -6.64
CA GLU A 122 -6.48 16.46 -6.82
C GLU A 122 -6.71 16.67 -8.33
N ALA A 123 -7.97 16.56 -8.76
CA ALA A 123 -8.33 16.84 -10.13
C ALA A 123 -8.60 18.35 -10.29
N ASP A 124 -7.88 19.02 -11.20
CA ASP A 124 -8.28 20.32 -11.74
C ASP A 124 -9.54 20.12 -12.60
N LYS A 125 -10.71 20.02 -11.94
CA LYS A 125 -11.99 20.09 -12.64
C LYS A 125 -12.31 21.55 -12.90
N THR A 126 -12.24 21.96 -14.17
CA THR A 126 -12.90 23.19 -14.63
C THR A 126 -14.42 22.99 -14.45
N VAL A 127 -14.96 23.52 -13.37
CA VAL A 127 -16.40 23.50 -13.11
C VAL A 127 -17.06 24.50 -14.07
N SER A 128 -17.50 24.05 -15.25
CA SER A 128 -18.44 24.82 -16.06
C SER A 128 -19.85 24.64 -15.46
N THR A 129 -20.25 25.56 -14.59
CA THR A 129 -21.65 25.65 -14.15
C THR A 129 -22.49 26.07 -15.35
N GLN A 130 -23.24 25.15 -15.94
CA GLN A 130 -24.19 25.46 -16.99
C GLN A 130 -25.47 26.00 -16.34
N ILE A 131 -25.70 27.31 -16.49
CA ILE A 131 -27.05 27.87 -16.41
C ILE A 131 -27.73 27.47 -17.72
N GLU A 132 -28.79 26.67 -17.63
CA GLU A 132 -29.57 26.22 -18.78
C GLU A 132 -30.19 27.40 -19.53
N VAL A 133 -29.78 27.57 -20.79
CA VAL A 133 -30.59 28.19 -21.83
C VAL A 133 -30.50 27.28 -23.06
N SER A 134 -31.65 26.77 -23.46
CA SER A 134 -31.82 25.74 -24.49
C SER A 134 -31.26 26.13 -25.85
N GLU A 135 -30.13 25.55 -26.27
CA GLU A 135 -29.78 25.34 -27.69
C GLU A 135 -28.98 24.03 -27.86
N LEU A 136 -29.23 23.34 -28.98
CA LEU A 136 -28.76 22.01 -29.42
C LEU A 136 -27.66 21.34 -28.57
N THR A 137 -28.01 20.29 -27.81
CA THR A 137 -27.05 19.49 -27.06
C THR A 137 -26.21 18.62 -27.99
N THR A 138 -24.97 19.05 -28.27
CA THR A 138 -23.89 18.10 -28.55
C THR A 138 -23.63 17.33 -27.26
N ALA A 139 -23.90 16.03 -27.25
CA ALA A 139 -23.62 15.19 -26.10
C ALA A 139 -22.09 15.17 -25.88
N PHE A 140 -21.61 15.89 -24.87
CA PHE A 140 -20.24 15.75 -24.39
C PHE A 140 -20.14 14.43 -23.63
N GLN A 141 -19.76 13.38 -24.35
CA GLN A 141 -19.43 12.10 -23.75
C GLN A 141 -18.00 12.19 -23.20
N THR A 142 -17.86 12.61 -21.95
CA THR A 142 -16.59 12.47 -21.23
C THR A 142 -16.37 11.00 -20.91
N GLN A 143 -15.61 10.31 -21.76
CA GLN A 143 -15.12 8.97 -21.44
C GLN A 143 -14.03 9.14 -20.37
N VAL A 144 -14.28 8.63 -19.17
CA VAL A 144 -13.26 8.59 -18.11
C VAL A 144 -12.25 7.53 -18.53
N VAL A 145 -11.10 7.95 -19.04
CA VAL A 145 -10.03 7.04 -19.44
C VAL A 145 -9.24 6.65 -18.18
N PRO A 146 -9.18 5.36 -17.81
CA PRO A 146 -8.42 4.91 -16.65
C PRO A 146 -6.91 5.11 -16.86
N MET A 147 -6.19 5.38 -15.77
CA MET A 147 -4.73 5.56 -15.78
C MET A 147 -4.02 4.21 -16.00
N PRO A 148 -2.93 4.14 -16.79
CA PRO A 148 -2.22 2.89 -17.03
C PRO A 148 -1.51 2.36 -15.78
N ILE A 149 -1.38 1.02 -15.69
CA ILE A 149 -0.69 0.34 -14.59
C ILE A 149 0.74 0.06 -15.03
N CYS A 150 1.73 0.59 -14.31
CA CYS A 150 3.14 0.43 -14.62
C CYS A 150 3.84 -0.61 -13.74
N LYS A 151 4.76 -1.36 -14.35
CA LYS A 151 5.56 -2.42 -13.75
C LYS A 151 7.05 -2.19 -14.04
N TYR A 152 7.88 -2.53 -13.07
CA TYR A 152 9.34 -2.50 -13.18
C TYR A 152 9.92 -3.91 -12.99
N GLU A 153 10.83 -4.30 -13.88
CA GLU A 153 11.47 -5.62 -13.90
C GLU A 153 12.96 -5.50 -14.22
N ILE A 154 13.75 -6.46 -13.72
CA ILE A 154 15.16 -6.63 -14.07
C ILE A 154 15.27 -7.94 -14.83
N LEU A 155 15.84 -7.89 -16.03
CA LEU A 155 16.03 -9.04 -16.91
C LEU A 155 17.51 -9.43 -16.99
N ASP A 156 17.78 -10.71 -17.17
CA ASP A 156 19.15 -11.21 -17.37
C ASP A 156 19.68 -10.83 -18.76
N GLY A 157 20.82 -10.13 -18.80
CA GLY A 157 21.43 -9.63 -20.03
C GLY A 157 20.65 -8.48 -20.68
N GLY A 158 19.74 -8.81 -21.60
CA GLY A 158 19.11 -7.86 -22.53
C GLY A 158 17.59 -7.72 -22.40
N PRO A 159 16.94 -6.96 -23.31
CA PRO A 159 15.50 -6.63 -23.25
C PRO A 159 14.54 -7.83 -23.39
N THR A 160 15.04 -8.95 -23.90
CA THR A 160 14.31 -10.22 -24.05
C THR A 160 14.74 -11.26 -23.01
N GLY A 161 15.53 -10.86 -22.02
CA GLY A 161 16.01 -11.73 -20.95
C GLY A 161 14.88 -12.24 -20.06
N ALA A 162 15.16 -13.28 -19.28
CA ALA A 162 14.23 -13.75 -18.26
C ALA A 162 14.28 -12.80 -17.04
N PRO A 163 13.14 -12.55 -16.35
CA PRO A 163 13.14 -11.80 -15.10
C PRO A 163 13.98 -12.50 -14.03
N ILE A 164 14.80 -11.73 -13.32
CA ILE A 164 15.66 -12.23 -12.25
C ILE A 164 15.41 -11.49 -10.94
N HIS A 165 15.53 -12.22 -9.84
CA HIS A 165 15.42 -11.68 -8.48
C HIS A 165 16.76 -11.64 -7.75
N PHE A 166 17.74 -12.40 -8.25
CA PHE A 166 19.08 -12.50 -7.68
C PHE A 166 20.08 -12.34 -8.80
N ALA A 167 21.12 -11.55 -8.56
CA ALA A 167 22.18 -11.31 -9.52
C ALA A 167 23.53 -11.20 -8.80
N THR A 168 24.60 -11.49 -9.52
CA THR A 168 25.96 -11.38 -9.01
C THR A 168 26.56 -10.03 -9.38
N ILE A 169 27.46 -9.48 -8.54
CA ILE A 169 28.16 -8.23 -8.85
C ILE A 169 28.87 -8.35 -10.21
N GLY A 170 28.69 -7.35 -11.07
CA GLY A 170 29.22 -7.31 -12.43
C GLY A 170 28.38 -8.07 -13.47
N GLN A 171 27.30 -8.74 -13.07
CA GLN A 171 26.37 -9.36 -14.02
C GLN A 171 25.69 -8.27 -14.86
N GLN A 172 25.63 -8.50 -16.17
CA GLN A 172 24.92 -7.64 -17.12
C GLN A 172 23.42 -7.88 -16.99
N VAL A 173 22.66 -6.81 -16.80
CA VAL A 173 21.21 -6.86 -16.60
C VAL A 173 20.53 -5.74 -17.38
N TYR A 174 19.25 -5.93 -17.66
CA TYR A 174 18.42 -4.95 -18.33
C TYR A 174 17.28 -4.50 -17.44
N HIS A 175 17.24 -3.21 -17.12
CA HIS A 175 16.14 -2.60 -16.40
C HIS A 175 15.01 -2.31 -17.39
N LYS A 176 13.80 -2.77 -17.08
CA LYS A 176 12.62 -2.61 -17.94
C LYS A 176 11.46 -2.01 -17.16
N TRP A 177 10.91 -0.92 -17.67
CA TRP A 177 9.66 -0.32 -17.23
C TRP A 177 8.62 -0.51 -18.33
N THR A 178 7.43 -0.96 -17.96
CA THR A 178 6.33 -1.20 -18.90
C THR A 178 5.03 -0.76 -18.27
N CYS A 179 4.20 -0.04 -19.01
CA CYS A 179 2.88 0.39 -18.58
C CYS A 179 1.81 -0.20 -19.49
N ASP A 180 0.76 -0.77 -18.90
CA ASP A 180 -0.38 -1.33 -19.62
C ASP A 180 -1.57 -0.36 -19.53
N SER A 181 -2.17 -0.07 -20.69
CA SER A 181 -3.33 0.83 -20.85
C SER A 181 -4.42 0.13 -21.66
N GLU A 182 -5.69 0.36 -21.32
CA GLU A 182 -6.83 -0.07 -22.13
C GLU A 182 -7.02 0.80 -23.38
N THR A 183 -6.47 2.02 -23.37
CA THR A 183 -6.49 2.94 -24.49
C THR A 183 -5.15 3.01 -25.20
N THR A 184 -5.18 2.91 -26.52
CA THR A 184 -4.02 3.08 -27.40
C THR A 184 -3.75 4.58 -27.62
N ASP A 185 -2.48 4.96 -27.71
CA ASP A 185 -1.99 6.31 -28.08
C ASP A 185 -2.48 7.49 -27.22
N THR A 186 -3.03 7.22 -26.03
CA THR A 186 -3.50 8.28 -25.12
C THR A 186 -2.44 8.71 -24.10
N PHE A 187 -1.53 7.81 -23.75
CA PHE A 187 -0.55 8.01 -22.69
C PHE A 187 0.88 7.75 -23.16
N CYS A 188 1.81 8.47 -22.56
CA CYS A 188 3.24 8.22 -22.64
C CYS A 188 3.79 8.05 -21.22
N ALA A 189 4.66 7.07 -21.02
CA ALA A 189 5.37 6.79 -19.80
C ALA A 189 6.75 7.44 -19.83
N VAL A 190 7.07 8.21 -18.79
CA VAL A 190 8.40 8.80 -18.57
C VAL A 190 8.85 8.45 -17.16
N VAL A 191 10.04 7.88 -17.04
CA VAL A 191 10.66 7.63 -15.73
C VAL A 191 11.30 8.93 -15.27
N HIS A 192 10.73 9.50 -14.20
CA HIS A 192 11.15 10.79 -13.65
C HIS A 192 12.44 10.64 -12.84
N SER A 193 12.39 9.96 -11.70
CA SER A 193 13.52 9.80 -10.76
C SER A 193 13.68 8.36 -10.30
N CYS A 194 14.92 7.95 -10.06
CA CYS A 194 15.24 6.61 -9.54
C CYS A 194 16.29 6.74 -8.44
N THR A 195 16.02 6.04 -7.32
CA THR A 195 16.84 6.06 -6.12
C THR A 195 17.11 4.63 -5.70
N VAL A 196 18.37 4.34 -5.39
CA VAL A 196 18.81 3.06 -4.86
C VAL A 196 18.91 3.18 -3.34
N ASP A 197 18.44 2.16 -2.63
CA ASP A 197 18.47 2.06 -1.16
C ASP A 197 19.35 0.87 -0.76
N ASP A 198 20.21 1.06 0.24
CA ASP A 198 21.05 0.01 0.81
C ASP A 198 20.31 -0.87 1.85
N GLY A 199 19.07 -0.51 2.19
CA GLY A 199 18.23 -1.19 3.18
C GLY A 199 18.52 -0.78 4.63
N ASN A 200 19.55 0.03 4.87
CA ASN A 200 19.87 0.65 6.16
C ASN A 200 19.46 2.13 6.22
N GLY A 201 18.82 2.65 5.17
CA GLY A 201 18.33 4.03 5.09
C GLY A 201 19.27 4.99 4.37
N ASP A 202 20.42 4.52 3.88
CA ASP A 202 21.27 5.31 2.99
C ASP A 202 20.74 5.16 1.56
N THR A 203 20.31 6.28 0.98
CA THR A 203 19.75 6.32 -0.38
C THR A 203 20.62 7.16 -1.31
N VAL A 204 20.73 6.72 -2.57
CA VAL A 204 21.47 7.43 -3.62
C VAL A 204 20.60 7.56 -4.85
N GLN A 205 20.36 8.80 -5.26
CA GLN A 205 19.62 9.10 -6.48
C GLN A 205 20.52 8.87 -7.69
N ILE A 206 20.05 8.07 -8.65
CA ILE A 206 20.78 7.73 -9.88
C ILE A 206 20.16 8.36 -11.14
N LEU A 207 18.86 8.70 -11.10
CA LEU A 207 18.20 9.54 -12.12
C LEU A 207 17.66 10.81 -11.46
N ASN A 208 17.84 11.97 -12.10
CA ASN A 208 17.39 13.28 -11.59
C ASN A 208 15.84 13.41 -11.66
N GLU A 209 15.28 14.61 -11.57
CA GLU A 209 13.82 14.82 -11.73
C GLU A 209 13.37 14.83 -13.20
N GLU A 210 14.29 14.91 -14.15
CA GLU A 210 13.98 14.99 -15.58
C GLU A 210 14.17 13.64 -16.30
N GLY A 211 14.43 12.56 -15.58
CA GLY A 211 14.72 11.24 -16.15
C GLY A 211 16.14 11.05 -16.68
N CYS A 212 17.04 11.99 -16.41
CA CYS A 212 18.43 11.95 -16.85
C CYS A 212 19.33 11.26 -15.82
N ALA A 213 20.28 10.45 -16.30
CA ALA A 213 21.27 9.79 -15.46
C ALA A 213 22.23 10.78 -14.81
N LEU A 214 22.33 10.70 -13.48
CA LEU A 214 23.29 11.45 -12.67
C LEU A 214 24.69 10.84 -12.75
N ASP A 215 24.77 9.51 -12.80
CA ASP A 215 26.02 8.76 -12.95
C ASP A 215 25.90 7.67 -14.03
N LYS A 216 26.47 7.97 -15.21
CA LYS A 216 26.43 7.09 -16.38
C LYS A 216 27.25 5.80 -16.22
N PHE A 217 28.09 5.70 -15.19
CA PHE A 217 28.78 4.45 -14.87
C PHE A 217 27.87 3.44 -14.17
N LEU A 218 26.83 3.92 -13.46
CA LEU A 218 25.89 3.06 -12.75
C LEU A 218 24.67 2.73 -13.62
N LEU A 219 24.10 3.74 -14.27
CA LEU A 219 22.96 3.59 -15.17
C LEU A 219 23.04 4.71 -16.21
N ASN A 220 22.99 4.37 -17.50
CA ASN A 220 22.97 5.39 -18.54
C ASN A 220 21.56 6.00 -18.67
N ASN A 221 21.41 7.01 -19.52
CA ASN A 221 20.08 7.53 -19.86
C ASN A 221 19.19 6.41 -20.42
N LEU A 222 17.93 6.41 -20.00
CA LEU A 222 16.97 5.41 -20.42
C LEU A 222 16.61 5.56 -21.89
N GLU A 223 16.44 4.42 -22.56
CA GLU A 223 15.88 4.35 -23.91
C GLU A 223 14.36 4.12 -23.82
N TYR A 224 13.60 4.74 -24.72
CA TYR A 224 12.15 4.62 -24.80
C TYR A 224 11.74 4.02 -26.15
N PRO A 225 11.74 2.68 -26.28
CA PRO A 225 11.42 2.03 -27.55
C PRO A 225 9.97 2.23 -27.99
N THR A 226 9.05 2.41 -27.04
CA THR A 226 7.63 2.68 -27.27
C THR A 226 7.13 3.71 -26.26
N ASP A 227 5.97 4.32 -26.52
CA ASP A 227 5.40 5.33 -25.63
C ASP A 227 5.12 4.82 -24.21
N LEU A 228 4.95 3.52 -24.01
CA LEU A 228 4.65 2.90 -22.71
C LEU A 228 5.78 1.99 -22.20
N MET A 229 6.96 2.03 -22.81
CA MET A 229 8.11 1.25 -22.39
C MET A 229 9.37 2.08 -22.30
N ALA A 230 10.10 1.89 -21.20
CA ALA A 230 11.45 2.40 -21.04
C ALA A 230 12.37 1.24 -20.66
N GLY A 231 13.63 1.32 -21.04
CA GLY A 231 14.60 0.34 -20.58
C GLY A 231 16.03 0.76 -20.81
N GLN A 232 16.92 0.13 -20.06
CA GLN A 232 18.34 0.41 -20.13
C GLN A 232 19.18 -0.76 -19.64
N GLU A 233 20.28 -0.99 -20.33
CA GLU A 233 21.29 -1.96 -19.92
C GLU A 233 22.20 -1.36 -18.82
N ALA A 234 22.48 -2.17 -17.81
CA ALA A 234 23.38 -1.82 -16.70
C ALA A 234 24.14 -3.06 -16.20
N HIS A 235 25.13 -2.83 -15.34
CA HIS A 235 25.84 -3.89 -14.64
C HIS A 235 25.50 -3.82 -13.16
N VAL A 236 25.32 -4.98 -12.53
CA VAL A 236 24.97 -5.06 -11.10
C VAL A 236 26.13 -4.57 -10.25
N TYR A 237 25.84 -3.62 -9.36
CA TYR A 237 26.79 -3.05 -8.41
C TYR A 237 26.26 -3.20 -6.98
N LYS A 238 27.17 -3.04 -6.01
CA LYS A 238 26.87 -3.03 -4.58
C LYS A 238 27.51 -1.79 -3.96
N TYR A 239 26.89 -1.24 -2.93
CA TYR A 239 27.53 -0.26 -2.05
C TYR A 239 28.86 -0.79 -1.52
N ALA A 240 29.90 0.06 -1.57
CA ALA A 240 31.17 -0.22 -0.91
C ALA A 240 30.92 -0.33 0.60
N ASP A 241 31.43 -1.40 1.24
CA ASP A 241 31.18 -1.73 2.65
C ASP A 241 31.40 -0.51 3.56
N ARG A 242 30.30 0.17 3.93
CA ARG A 242 30.34 1.26 4.91
C ARG A 242 30.34 0.63 6.30
N SER A 243 31.50 0.66 6.94
CA SER A 243 31.67 0.26 8.33
C SER A 243 30.99 1.27 9.27
N VAL A 244 30.03 0.76 10.03
CA VAL A 244 29.44 1.22 11.29
C VAL A 244 29.98 2.57 11.81
N ARG A 245 29.14 3.61 11.83
CA ARG A 245 29.32 4.69 12.80
C ARG A 245 28.63 4.31 14.12
N ARG A 246 29.44 3.87 15.09
CA ARG A 246 29.16 4.16 16.49
C ARG A 246 29.40 5.64 16.70
N VAL A 247 28.39 6.38 17.14
CA VAL A 247 28.41 7.14 18.40
C VAL A 247 26.99 7.12 18.94
#